data_AF-K5VR79-F1
#
_entry.id   AF-K5VR79-F1
#
_cell.length_a   1.000
_cell.length_b   1.000
_cell.length_c   1.000
_cell.angle_alpha   90.00
_cell.angle_beta   90.00
_cell.angle_gamma   90.00
#
_symmetry.space_group_name_H-M   'P 1'
#
loop_
_entity.id
_entity.type
_entity.pdbx_description
1 polymer ?
#
loop_
_entity_poly.entity_id
_entity_poly.type
_entity_poly.pdbx_seq_one_letter_code
_entity_poly.pdbx_strand_id
1 'polypeptide(L)'
;MFEPMEQLPLTLRFDRENFKKPWYSSPSYRVCFSFGITRQQLVDYAHRVKLLKLDSPDWKKSAAAYNVALYLSVIAEAELDSRLIWHTRNRYCVSLYNNYTQYSKQLVEEDEKDVLDIIREELNIPDVAPMWYFQVDED
;
A
#
# COMPACT_ATOMS: atom_id res chain seq x y z
N MET A 1 -16.35 -9.00 5.53
CA MET A 1 -15.32 -7.97 5.29
C MET A 1 -14.04 -8.44 5.92
N PHE A 2 -12.88 -8.24 5.29
CA PHE A 2 -11.61 -8.74 5.80
C PHE A 2 -10.98 -7.75 6.79
N GLU A 3 -10.45 -8.26 7.89
CA GLU A 3 -9.73 -7.46 8.88
C GLU A 3 -8.24 -7.39 8.50
N PRO A 4 -7.57 -6.24 8.75
CA PRO A 4 -6.14 -6.13 8.57
C PRO A 4 -5.37 -6.97 9.59
N MET A 5 -4.13 -7.34 9.27
CA MET A 5 -3.32 -8.24 10.08
C MET A 5 -1.99 -7.60 10.43
N GLU A 6 -1.59 -7.63 11.70
CA GLU A 6 -0.27 -7.14 12.12
C GLU A 6 0.86 -8.02 11.55
N GLN A 7 0.64 -9.33 11.49
CA GLN A 7 1.60 -10.30 10.97
C GLN A 7 1.03 -11.03 9.75
N LEU A 8 1.88 -11.26 8.74
CA LEU A 8 1.51 -12.04 7.57
C LEU A 8 1.45 -13.54 7.90
N PRO A 9 0.26 -14.19 7.86
CA PRO A 9 0.12 -15.62 8.12
C PRO A 9 0.88 -16.45 7.09
N LEU A 10 1.41 -17.62 7.51
CA LEU A 10 2.16 -18.52 6.63
C LEU A 10 1.38 -18.91 5.36
N THR A 11 0.07 -19.08 5.47
CA THR A 11 -0.82 -19.42 4.34
C THR A 11 -0.90 -18.33 3.27
N LEU A 12 -0.54 -17.09 3.62
CA LEU A 12 -0.52 -15.96 2.70
C LEU A 12 0.88 -15.58 2.25
N ARG A 13 1.93 -16.23 2.77
CA ARG A 13 3.31 -16.00 2.33
C ARG A 13 3.56 -16.68 1.00
N PHE A 14 4.12 -15.93 0.07
CA PHE A 14 4.57 -16.51 -1.19
C PHE A 14 5.84 -17.34 -0.96
N ASP A 15 5.81 -18.59 -1.38
CA ASP A 15 6.96 -19.51 -1.31
C ASP A 15 7.60 -19.59 -2.69
N ARG A 16 8.67 -18.80 -2.85
CA ARG A 16 9.40 -18.71 -4.11
C ARG A 16 10.09 -20.03 -4.48
N GLU A 17 10.55 -20.79 -3.51
CA GLU A 17 11.29 -22.04 -3.74
C GLU A 17 10.37 -23.11 -4.32
N ASN A 18 9.14 -23.15 -3.82
CA ASN A 18 8.13 -24.11 -4.25
C ASN A 18 7.22 -23.59 -5.37
N PHE A 19 7.26 -22.30 -5.73
CA PHE A 19 6.36 -21.70 -6.74
C PHE A 19 6.30 -22.46 -8.09
N LYS A 20 7.41 -23.04 -8.52
CA LYS A 20 7.48 -23.80 -9.79
C LYS A 20 7.06 -25.26 -9.67
N LYS A 21 6.69 -25.72 -8.46
CA LYS A 21 6.37 -27.13 -8.20
C LYS A 21 4.89 -27.39 -8.52
N PRO A 22 4.56 -28.53 -9.16
CA PRO A 22 3.18 -28.85 -9.54
C PRO A 22 2.17 -28.93 -8.39
N TRP A 23 2.65 -29.21 -7.17
CA TRP A 23 1.83 -29.32 -5.97
C TRP A 23 1.72 -28.01 -5.18
N TYR A 24 2.40 -26.95 -5.60
CA TYR A 24 2.35 -25.67 -4.91
C TYR A 24 1.12 -24.87 -5.34
N SER A 25 0.28 -24.53 -4.36
CA SER A 25 -0.81 -23.58 -4.54
C SER A 25 -0.36 -22.21 -4.04
N SER A 26 -0.29 -21.25 -4.96
CA SER A 26 0.00 -19.85 -4.59
C SER A 26 -1.10 -19.29 -3.69
N PRO A 27 -0.78 -18.31 -2.81
CA PRO A 27 -1.79 -17.66 -1.98
C PRO A 27 -2.97 -17.15 -2.80
N SER A 28 -4.19 -17.56 -2.45
CA SER A 28 -5.41 -17.17 -3.18
C SER A 28 -5.73 -15.68 -3.08
N TYR A 29 -5.09 -14.96 -2.17
CA TYR A 29 -5.29 -13.53 -1.96
C TYR A 29 -3.97 -12.77 -2.03
N ARG A 30 -4.02 -11.58 -2.63
CA ARG A 30 -2.96 -10.58 -2.52
C ARG A 30 -3.20 -9.72 -1.29
N VAL A 31 -2.15 -9.48 -0.52
CA VAL A 31 -2.16 -8.56 0.61
C VAL A 31 -1.01 -7.57 0.51
N CYS A 32 -1.22 -6.31 0.87
CA CYS A 32 -0.19 -5.26 0.87
C CYS A 32 0.14 -4.82 2.30
N PHE A 33 1.38 -4.43 2.53
CA PHE A 33 1.86 -3.91 3.81
C PHE A 33 2.06 -2.39 3.74
N SER A 34 1.28 -1.64 4.52
CA SER A 34 1.45 -0.21 4.82
C SER A 34 0.31 0.26 5.75
N PHE A 35 -0.04 1.53 5.73
CA PHE A 35 -1.21 2.10 6.38
C PHE A 35 -2.44 2.06 5.47
N GLY A 36 -3.60 1.80 6.07
CA GLY A 36 -4.88 1.99 5.41
C GLY A 36 -5.23 3.48 5.32
N ILE A 37 -5.52 3.95 4.11
CA ILE A 37 -5.72 5.37 3.80
C ILE A 37 -7.11 5.59 3.19
N THR A 38 -7.73 6.70 3.56
CA THR A 38 -9.01 7.14 2.98
C THR A 38 -8.80 7.87 1.65
N ARG A 39 -9.83 7.88 0.78
CA ARG A 39 -9.78 8.68 -0.45
C ARG A 39 -9.54 10.17 -0.15
N GLN A 40 -10.13 10.69 0.92
CA GLN A 40 -10.02 12.10 1.29
C GLN A 40 -8.59 12.48 1.65
N GLN A 41 -7.89 11.66 2.46
CA GLN A 41 -6.48 11.89 2.79
C GLN A 41 -5.58 11.98 1.54
N LEU A 42 -5.79 11.09 0.55
CA LEU A 42 -5.04 11.14 -0.70
C LEU A 42 -5.33 12.41 -1.51
N VAL A 43 -6.60 12.83 -1.60
CA VAL A 43 -6.99 14.04 -2.33
C VAL A 43 -6.45 15.29 -1.63
N ASP A 44 -6.57 15.37 -0.30
CA ASP A 44 -6.06 16.48 0.49
C ASP A 44 -4.54 16.61 0.36
N TYR A 45 -3.82 15.48 0.44
CA TYR A 45 -2.39 15.46 0.22
C TYR A 45 -2.02 15.89 -1.20
N ALA A 46 -2.69 15.34 -2.21
CA ALA A 46 -2.45 15.70 -3.61
C ALA A 46 -2.70 17.20 -3.88
N HIS A 47 -3.65 17.84 -3.19
CA HIS A 47 -3.81 19.29 -3.24
C HIS A 47 -2.66 20.02 -2.55
N ARG A 48 -2.26 19.57 -1.35
CA ARG A 48 -1.16 20.17 -0.57
C ARG A 48 0.14 20.22 -1.36
N VAL A 49 0.48 19.13 -2.06
CA VAL A 49 1.70 19.03 -2.89
C VAL A 49 1.48 19.42 -4.35
N LYS A 50 0.33 20.02 -4.68
CA LYS A 50 -0.02 20.55 -6.02
C LYS A 50 -0.02 19.50 -7.15
N LEU A 51 -0.21 18.23 -6.83
CA LEU A 51 -0.51 17.17 -7.80
C LEU A 51 -1.94 17.29 -8.37
N LEU A 52 -2.84 17.92 -7.62
CA LEU A 52 -4.21 18.22 -8.05
C LEU A 52 -4.59 19.69 -7.81
N LYS A 53 -5.30 20.29 -8.75
CA LYS A 53 -5.99 21.58 -8.56
C LYS A 53 -7.36 21.36 -7.92
N LEU A 54 -7.85 22.29 -7.10
CA LEU A 54 -9.14 22.18 -6.39
C LEU A 54 -10.34 21.90 -7.31
N ASP A 55 -10.30 22.43 -8.54
CA ASP A 55 -11.32 22.27 -9.58
C ASP A 55 -11.10 21.03 -10.48
N SER A 56 -10.17 20.14 -10.10
CA SER A 56 -9.88 18.95 -10.91
C SER A 56 -11.13 18.06 -11.05
N PRO A 57 -11.41 17.56 -12.26
CA PRO A 57 -12.52 16.64 -12.47
C PRO A 57 -12.31 15.33 -11.72
N ASP A 58 -13.41 14.63 -11.42
CA ASP A 58 -13.39 13.46 -10.54
C ASP A 58 -12.51 12.32 -11.05
N TRP A 59 -12.38 12.13 -12.37
CA TRP A 59 -11.47 11.13 -12.93
C TRP A 59 -9.99 11.42 -12.59
N LYS A 60 -9.59 12.69 -12.48
CA LYS A 60 -8.24 13.06 -11.99
C LYS A 60 -8.10 12.80 -10.50
N LYS A 61 -9.16 13.03 -9.71
CA LYS A 61 -9.18 12.67 -8.29
C LYS A 61 -9.14 11.16 -8.08
N SER A 62 -9.67 10.36 -9.00
CA SER A 62 -9.54 8.90 -8.97
C SER A 62 -8.10 8.45 -9.24
N ALA A 63 -7.36 9.18 -10.08
CA ALA A 63 -5.93 8.95 -10.31
C ALA A 63 -5.02 9.47 -9.17
N ALA A 64 -5.59 10.13 -8.14
CA ALA A 64 -4.83 10.72 -7.05
C ALA A 64 -3.97 9.68 -6.31
N ALA A 65 -4.52 8.48 -6.06
CA ALA A 65 -3.82 7.43 -5.33
C ALA A 65 -2.50 7.04 -5.99
N TYR A 66 -2.54 6.83 -7.32
CA TYR A 66 -1.37 6.47 -8.11
C TYR A 66 -0.33 7.61 -8.14
N ASN A 67 -0.76 8.84 -8.41
CA ASN A 67 0.15 9.99 -8.47
C ASN A 67 0.78 10.30 -7.10
N VAL A 68 0.02 10.13 -6.02
CA VAL A 68 0.51 10.28 -4.64
C VAL A 68 1.55 9.20 -4.33
N ALA A 69 1.28 7.93 -4.68
CA ALA A 69 2.25 6.86 -4.48
C ALA A 69 3.56 7.14 -5.24
N LEU A 70 3.48 7.53 -6.53
CA LEU A 70 4.66 7.90 -7.31
C LEU A 70 5.44 9.07 -6.69
N TYR A 71 4.75 10.09 -6.21
CA TYR A 71 5.39 11.24 -5.59
C TYR A 71 6.06 10.88 -4.26
N LEU A 72 5.39 10.08 -3.43
CA LEU A 72 5.96 9.57 -2.19
C LEU A 72 7.15 8.64 -2.44
N SER A 73 7.15 7.86 -3.52
CA SER A 73 8.30 7.04 -3.91
C SER A 73 9.56 7.87 -4.15
N VAL A 74 9.40 9.08 -4.70
CA VAL A 74 10.53 10.00 -4.92
C VAL A 74 11.03 10.58 -3.60
N ILE A 75 10.12 10.98 -2.70
CA ILE A 75 10.50 11.58 -1.40
C ILE A 75 11.13 10.55 -0.48
N ALA A 76 10.57 9.34 -0.44
CA ALA A 76 11.02 8.26 0.42
C ALA A 76 12.17 7.44 -0.17
N GLU A 77 12.60 7.76 -1.40
CA GLU A 77 13.63 7.01 -2.16
C GLU A 77 13.37 5.50 -2.21
N ALA A 78 12.09 5.10 -2.22
CA ALA A 78 11.64 3.71 -2.16
C ALA A 78 10.51 3.47 -3.17
N GLU A 79 10.43 2.26 -3.73
CA GLU A 79 9.37 1.93 -4.69
C GLU A 79 8.04 1.66 -3.96
N LEU A 80 7.14 2.64 -3.96
CA LEU A 80 5.79 2.53 -3.41
C LEU A 80 4.75 2.31 -4.49
N ASP A 81 3.67 1.62 -4.12
CA ASP A 81 2.57 1.28 -5.02
C ASP A 81 1.22 1.64 -4.39
N SER A 82 0.24 2.07 -5.19
CA SER A 82 -1.11 2.33 -4.69
C SER A 82 -2.01 1.12 -4.93
N ARG A 83 -2.61 0.57 -3.88
CA ARG A 83 -3.51 -0.60 -3.97
C ARG A 83 -4.86 -0.32 -3.36
N LEU A 84 -5.93 -0.79 -4.01
CA LEU A 84 -7.26 -0.86 -3.42
C LEU A 84 -7.30 -1.96 -2.37
N ILE A 85 -8.01 -1.72 -1.26
CA ILE A 85 -8.10 -2.67 -0.15
C ILE A 85 -9.53 -2.94 0.31
N TRP A 86 -9.77 -4.16 0.80
CA TRP A 86 -11.01 -4.57 1.44
C TRP A 86 -11.07 -4.08 2.88
N HIS A 87 -11.53 -2.85 3.12
CA HIS A 87 -11.73 -2.31 4.47
C HIS A 87 -12.97 -1.38 4.53
N THR A 88 -13.60 -1.24 5.71
CA THR A 88 -14.84 -0.46 5.91
C THR A 88 -14.60 1.03 5.61
N ARG A 89 -13.52 1.56 6.18
CA ARG A 89 -13.22 3.00 6.22
C ARG A 89 -12.12 3.40 5.25
N ASN A 90 -11.14 2.52 5.08
CA ASN A 90 -9.96 2.78 4.27
C ASN A 90 -10.18 2.15 2.90
N ARG A 91 -9.77 2.84 1.85
CA ARG A 91 -9.99 2.39 0.47
C ARG A 91 -8.69 2.07 -0.23
N TYR A 92 -7.59 2.67 0.22
CA TYR A 92 -6.30 2.57 -0.42
C TYR A 92 -5.22 2.17 0.59
N CYS A 93 -4.13 1.64 0.06
CA CYS A 93 -2.88 1.38 0.72
C CYS A 93 -1.77 1.93 -0.20
N VAL A 94 -0.87 2.76 0.34
CA VAL A 94 0.38 3.14 -0.33
C VAL A 94 1.45 2.16 0.14
N SER A 95 1.51 1.03 -0.56
CA SER A 95 2.19 -0.20 -0.19
C SER A 95 3.70 -0.13 -0.43
N LEU A 96 4.49 -0.59 0.55
CA LEU A 96 5.91 -0.91 0.38
C LEU A 96 6.10 -2.16 -0.49
N TYR A 97 5.34 -3.21 -0.16
CA TYR A 97 5.36 -4.47 -0.87
C TYR A 97 4.08 -5.26 -0.60
N ASN A 98 3.83 -6.26 -1.43
CA ASN A 98 2.79 -7.25 -1.21
C ASN A 98 3.40 -8.61 -0.86
N ASN A 99 2.57 -9.58 -0.48
CA ASN A 99 3.01 -10.92 -0.12
C ASN A 99 3.82 -11.65 -1.21
N TYR A 100 3.71 -11.26 -2.48
CA TYR A 100 4.48 -11.81 -3.60
C TYR A 100 5.81 -11.09 -3.83
N THR A 101 5.89 -9.80 -3.49
CA THR A 101 7.10 -8.98 -3.71
C THR A 101 7.92 -8.74 -2.46
N GLN A 102 7.39 -9.08 -1.27
CA GLN A 102 8.06 -8.86 0.02
C GLN A 102 9.50 -9.38 -0.01
N TYR A 103 9.72 -10.61 -0.46
CA TYR A 103 11.06 -11.21 -0.49
C TYR A 103 12.11 -10.36 -1.25
N SER A 104 11.71 -9.68 -2.33
CA SER A 104 12.64 -8.90 -3.16
C SER A 104 12.65 -7.40 -2.86
N LYS A 105 11.59 -6.88 -2.22
CA LYS A 105 11.37 -5.44 -1.99
C LYS A 105 11.42 -5.04 -0.52
N GLN A 106 11.41 -5.99 0.40
CA GLN A 106 11.49 -5.69 1.82
C GLN A 106 12.82 -4.99 2.11
N LEU A 107 12.70 -3.80 2.71
CA LEU A 107 13.82 -2.99 3.12
C LEU A 107 14.41 -3.55 4.42
N VAL A 108 15.60 -3.10 4.78
CA VAL A 108 16.10 -3.33 6.14
C VAL A 108 15.23 -2.56 7.14
N GLU A 109 15.21 -3.00 8.40
CA GLU A 109 14.27 -2.48 9.41
C GLU A 109 14.33 -0.96 9.60
N GLU A 110 15.53 -0.38 9.53
CA GLU A 110 15.75 1.07 9.65
C GLU A 110 15.14 1.83 8.45
N ASP A 111 15.52 1.46 7.23
CA ASP A 111 14.96 2.03 5.99
C ASP A 111 13.44 1.82 5.89
N GLU A 112 12.93 0.64 6.28
CA GLU A 112 11.49 0.37 6.29
C GLU A 112 10.76 1.33 7.24
N LYS A 113 11.31 1.55 8.43
CA LYS A 113 10.77 2.49 9.40
C LYS A 113 10.80 3.92 8.86
N ASP A 114 11.91 4.37 8.28
CA ASP A 114 12.04 5.72 7.74
C ASP A 114 11.01 6.00 6.62
N VAL A 115 10.82 5.04 5.71
CA VAL A 115 9.81 5.15 4.65
C VAL A 115 8.40 5.19 5.24
N LEU A 116 8.10 4.36 6.23
CA LEU A 116 6.80 4.37 6.90
C LEU A 116 6.55 5.67 7.67
N ASP A 117 7.57 6.23 8.29
CA ASP A 117 7.48 7.52 9.00
C ASP A 117 7.19 8.64 7.99
N ILE A 118 7.85 8.66 6.83
CA ILE A 118 7.54 9.60 5.73
C ILE A 118 6.08 9.44 5.26
N ILE A 119 5.62 8.22 5.01
CA ILE A 119 4.23 7.97 4.57
C ILE A 119 3.25 8.48 5.64
N ARG A 120 3.53 8.20 6.92
CA ARG A 120 2.68 8.60 8.05
C ARG A 120 2.56 10.12 8.13
N GLU A 121 3.70 10.81 8.12
CA GLU A 121 3.77 12.27 8.20
C GLU A 121 3.11 12.92 7.00
N GLU A 122 3.45 12.50 5.78
CA GLU A 122 2.93 13.12 4.57
C GLU A 122 1.43 12.87 4.40
N LEU A 123 0.89 11.72 4.78
CA LEU A 123 -0.53 11.44 4.65
C LEU A 123 -1.36 11.80 5.89
N ASN A 124 -0.75 12.47 6.88
CA ASN A 124 -1.37 12.81 8.17
C ASN A 124 -2.08 11.59 8.78
N ILE A 125 -1.41 10.45 8.79
CA ILE A 125 -1.95 9.21 9.35
C ILE A 125 -1.76 9.29 10.88
N PRO A 126 -2.79 8.97 11.68
CA PRO A 126 -2.67 8.94 13.14
C PRO A 126 -1.60 7.94 13.60
N ASP A 127 -1.20 8.03 14.86
CA ASP A 127 -0.24 7.09 15.45
C ASP A 127 -0.83 5.67 15.55
N VAL A 128 -0.73 4.93 14.45
CA VAL A 128 -1.15 3.55 14.29
C VAL A 128 -0.01 2.76 13.65
N ALA A 129 0.03 1.46 13.91
CA ALA A 129 0.99 0.57 13.27
C ALA A 129 0.61 0.30 11.79
N PRO A 130 1.60 0.13 10.90
CA PRO A 130 1.34 -0.43 9.57
C PRO A 130 0.83 -1.87 9.70
N MET A 131 -0.05 -2.27 8.78
CA MET A 131 -0.68 -3.59 8.79
C MET A 131 -0.74 -4.18 7.39
N TRP A 132 -1.02 -5.48 7.33
CA TRP A 132 -1.32 -6.21 6.10
C TRP A 132 -2.80 -6.08 5.75
N TYR A 133 -3.09 -5.57 4.56
CA TYR A 133 -4.45 -5.39 4.05
C TYR A 133 -4.72 -6.28 2.85
N PHE A 134 -5.90 -6.92 2.81
CA PHE A 134 -6.38 -7.64 1.63
C PHE A 134 -6.64 -6.69 0.49
N GLN A 135 -6.03 -6.98 -0.66
CA GLN A 135 -6.21 -6.19 -1.88
C GLN A 135 -7.53 -6.55 -2.55
N VAL A 136 -8.13 -5.56 -3.19
CA VAL A 136 -9.19 -5.80 -4.18
C VAL A 136 -8.50 -6.23 -5.46
N ASP A 137 -8.90 -7.37 -6.02
CA ASP A 137 -8.43 -7.76 -7.35
C ASP A 137 -8.96 -6.74 -8.36
N GLU A 138 -8.07 -6.21 -9.19
CA GLU A 138 -8.47 -5.39 -10.35
C GLU A 138 -8.95 -6.38 -11.42
N ASP A 139 -10.26 -6.38 -11.71
CA ASP A 139 -10.88 -7.08 -12.85
C ASP A 139 -10.35 -6.57 -14.19
#